data_AF-A0A2V5XS73-F1
#
_entry.id   AF-A0A2V5XS73-F1
#
_cell.length_a   1.000
_cell.length_b   1.000
_cell.length_c   1.000
_cell.angle_alpha   90.00
_cell.angle_beta   90.00
_cell.angle_gamma   90.00
#
_symmetry.space_group_name_H-M   'P 1'
#
loop_
_entity.id
_entity.type
_entity.pdbx_description
1 polymer ?
#
loop_
_entity_poly.entity_id
_entity_poly.type
_entity_poly.pdbx_seq_one_letter_code
_entity_poly.pdbx_strand_id
1 'polypeptide(L)'
;MPPADRQVYYGSFVRDLCDKYLTVFADFKYARSYFDSSLAAVPFTPDPFHQTGTNSFFSPSGISVPISNPFNPFTVGDTTLVVNGVPVPMTTGVRFRGINDTGPRSEKFTYWDQLFDVGLRGEMGEFGDYFKTWNWEMGFRYSRNEGQDLSIGEVSQPGLRDALLDTNPATAFNAFGGFFRQNSARARQAVYVTLHNSGEYELPIYYATFNGDLFNLPAGPVSFAIGGEYDAPRFTRDRDALNNTFNSIGSVDGQSFRVNRDIWGIYEEVRVP
;
A
#
# COMPACT_ATOMS: atom_id res chain seq x y z
N MET A 1 4.05 22.04 -2.84
CA MET A 1 3.40 20.96 -2.07
C MET A 1 2.77 20.02 -3.06
N PRO A 2 2.83 18.69 -2.84
CA PRO A 2 2.22 17.73 -3.74
C PRO A 2 0.69 17.94 -3.78
N PRO A 3 0.03 17.76 -4.94
CA PRO A 3 -1.43 17.82 -5.02
C PRO A 3 -2.07 16.81 -4.07
N ALA A 4 -3.01 17.26 -3.23
CA ALA A 4 -3.76 16.41 -2.33
C ALA A 4 -5.19 16.93 -2.15
N ASP A 5 -6.15 16.02 -2.01
CA ASP A 5 -7.53 16.35 -1.68
C ASP A 5 -8.12 15.34 -0.70
N ARG A 6 -9.05 15.81 0.14
CA ARG A 6 -9.72 14.97 1.13
C ARG A 6 -11.16 15.39 1.31
N GLN A 7 -12.04 14.39 1.32
CA GLN A 7 -13.47 14.54 1.55
C GLN A 7 -13.86 13.62 2.71
N VAL A 8 -14.61 14.14 3.67
CA VAL A 8 -15.05 13.37 4.85
C VAL A 8 -16.52 13.62 5.11
N TYR A 9 -17.27 12.54 5.26
CA TYR A 9 -18.65 12.54 5.72
C TYR A 9 -18.69 11.78 7.03
N TYR A 10 -19.40 12.34 8.01
CA TYR A 10 -19.59 11.75 9.32
C TYR A 10 -21.03 11.95 9.76
N GLY A 11 -21.59 10.92 10.38
CA GLY A 11 -22.90 10.94 11.00
C GLY A 11 -22.88 10.17 12.30
N SER A 12 -23.65 10.64 13.27
CA SER A 12 -23.81 10.01 14.57
C SER A 12 -25.27 9.99 14.96
N PHE A 13 -25.68 8.96 15.68
CA PHE A 13 -27.02 8.77 16.19
C PHE A 13 -26.95 8.21 17.60
N VAL A 14 -27.66 8.84 18.53
CA VAL A 14 -27.82 8.36 19.90
C VAL A 14 -29.27 8.54 20.29
N ARG A 15 -29.88 7.50 20.88
CA ARG A 15 -31.26 7.58 21.34
C ARG A 15 -31.49 6.69 22.56
N ASP A 16 -32.17 7.28 23.54
CA ASP A 16 -32.71 6.59 24.70
C ASP A 16 -34.03 5.89 24.30
N LEU A 17 -34.10 4.58 24.54
CA LEU A 17 -35.26 3.74 24.20
C LEU A 17 -36.15 3.45 25.41
N CYS A 18 -35.55 3.34 26.60
CA CYS A 18 -36.21 3.08 27.87
C CYS A 18 -35.53 3.95 28.94
N ASP A 19 -35.72 5.27 28.87
CA ASP A 19 -34.85 6.23 29.59
C ASP A 19 -33.36 5.90 29.37
N LYS A 20 -32.48 6.13 30.35
CA LYS A 20 -31.03 5.82 30.27
C LYS A 20 -30.68 4.35 30.52
N TYR A 21 -31.67 3.48 30.72
CA TYR A 21 -31.44 2.05 30.95
C TYR A 21 -31.13 1.30 29.66
N LEU A 22 -31.51 1.87 28.53
CA LEU A 22 -31.16 1.37 27.21
C LEU A 22 -31.03 2.53 26.23
N THR A 23 -29.78 2.85 25.89
CA THR A 23 -29.41 3.79 24.85
C THR A 23 -28.85 3.03 23.66
N VAL A 24 -29.39 3.28 22.48
CA VAL A 24 -28.76 2.86 21.21
C VAL A 24 -27.83 3.95 20.72
N PHE A 25 -26.67 3.57 20.21
CA PHE A 25 -25.76 4.48 19.53
C PHE A 25 -25.31 3.90 18.19
N ALA A 26 -24.99 4.79 17.25
CA ALA A 26 -24.35 4.44 16.00
C ALA A 26 -23.50 5.61 15.47
N ASP A 27 -22.34 5.30 14.91
CA ASP A 27 -21.47 6.23 14.23
C ASP A 27 -21.12 5.70 12.84
N PHE A 28 -21.13 6.58 11.85
CA PHE A 28 -20.69 6.29 10.49
C PHE A 28 -19.71 7.34 10.01
N LYS A 29 -18.64 6.91 9.37
CA LYS A 29 -17.68 7.77 8.70
C LYS A 29 -17.30 7.19 7.35
N TYR A 30 -17.23 8.07 6.36
CA TYR A 30 -16.62 7.80 5.08
C TYR A 30 -15.60 8.89 4.78
N ALA A 31 -14.38 8.53 4.38
CA ALA A 31 -13.41 9.48 3.88
C ALA A 31 -12.78 8.99 2.58
N ARG A 32 -12.69 9.88 1.60
CA ARG A 32 -11.80 9.72 0.44
C ARG A 32 -10.60 10.65 0.63
N SER A 33 -9.40 10.11 0.53
CA SER A 33 -8.17 10.91 0.52
C SER A 33 -7.37 10.60 -0.73
N TYR A 34 -6.81 11.60 -1.38
CA TYR A 34 -5.89 11.42 -2.51
C TYR A 34 -4.65 12.28 -2.32
N PHE A 35 -3.52 11.74 -2.77
CA PHE A 35 -2.26 12.47 -2.83
C PHE A 35 -1.43 11.98 -4.02
N ASP A 36 -0.74 12.93 -4.64
CA ASP A 36 0.19 12.70 -5.74
C ASP A 36 1.60 13.04 -5.26
N SER A 37 2.40 12.02 -4.96
CA SER A 37 3.79 12.21 -4.57
C SER A 37 4.68 12.26 -5.79
N SER A 38 5.45 13.33 -5.95
CA SER A 38 6.44 13.43 -7.02
C SER A 38 7.80 12.89 -6.58
N LEU A 39 8.38 12.02 -7.41
CA LEU A 39 9.74 11.53 -7.27
C LEU A 39 10.59 12.00 -8.44
N ALA A 40 11.91 12.02 -8.25
CA ALA A 40 12.82 12.25 -9.35
C ALA A 40 12.62 11.22 -10.47
N ALA A 41 12.94 11.62 -11.70
CA ALA A 41 12.82 10.78 -12.90
C ALA A 41 13.41 9.38 -12.69
N VAL A 42 12.84 8.37 -13.34
CA VAL A 42 13.26 6.98 -13.14
C VAL A 42 14.74 6.81 -13.51
N PRO A 43 15.59 6.30 -12.60
CA PRO A 43 16.93 5.86 -12.98
C PRO A 43 16.82 4.47 -13.60
N PHE A 44 17.47 4.21 -14.74
CA PHE A 44 17.55 2.85 -15.26
C PHE A 44 18.59 2.05 -14.48
N THR A 45 18.14 1.47 -13.38
CA THR A 45 18.84 0.50 -12.56
C THR A 45 17.79 -0.22 -11.72
N PRO A 46 17.85 -1.54 -11.59
CA PRO A 46 18.88 -2.45 -12.08
C PRO A 46 18.89 -2.70 -13.60
N ASP A 47 19.87 -3.47 -14.08
CA ASP A 47 19.98 -3.88 -15.49
C ASP A 47 18.79 -4.77 -15.90
N PRO A 48 18.06 -4.50 -17.00
CA PRO A 48 17.00 -5.39 -17.49
C PRO A 48 17.53 -6.75 -18.00
N PHE A 49 18.84 -6.90 -18.19
CA PHE A 49 19.49 -8.17 -18.50
C PHE A 49 19.98 -8.88 -17.23
N HIS A 50 19.85 -10.21 -17.22
CA HIS A 50 20.28 -11.06 -16.11
C HIS A 50 21.38 -12.02 -16.59
N GLN A 51 22.28 -12.41 -15.68
CA GLN A 51 23.28 -13.45 -15.95
C GLN A 51 22.59 -14.80 -16.16
N THR A 52 22.93 -15.47 -17.26
CA THR A 52 22.33 -16.76 -17.64
C THR A 52 22.39 -17.77 -16.50
N GLY A 53 21.25 -18.35 -16.13
CA GLY A 53 21.16 -19.35 -15.06
C GLY A 53 21.13 -18.77 -13.64
N THR A 54 21.05 -17.45 -13.47
CA THR A 54 20.92 -16.79 -12.16
C THR A 54 19.84 -15.71 -12.18
N ASN A 55 19.43 -15.24 -11.00
CA ASN A 55 18.61 -14.02 -10.85
C ASN A 55 19.46 -12.76 -10.60
N SER A 56 20.77 -12.82 -10.90
CA SER A 56 21.65 -11.67 -10.73
C SER A 56 21.62 -10.80 -11.98
N PHE A 57 21.55 -9.49 -11.79
CA PHE A 57 21.66 -8.53 -12.88
C PHE A 57 23.00 -8.66 -13.61
N PHE A 58 22.98 -8.45 -14.92
CA PHE A 58 24.15 -8.65 -15.77
C PHE A 58 25.20 -7.55 -15.55
N SER A 59 24.80 -6.28 -15.66
CA SER A 59 25.63 -5.14 -15.27
C SER A 59 25.52 -4.86 -13.76
N PRO A 60 26.65 -4.71 -13.04
CA PRO A 60 26.64 -4.36 -11.61
C PRO A 60 26.21 -2.91 -11.35
N SER A 61 26.19 -2.05 -12.38
CA SER A 61 25.68 -0.68 -12.28
C SER A 61 25.09 -0.22 -13.62
N GLY A 62 24.03 0.60 -13.60
CA GLY A 62 23.37 1.02 -14.84
C GLY A 62 22.79 -0.16 -15.62
N ILE A 63 22.72 -0.04 -16.94
CA ILE A 63 22.17 -1.06 -17.84
C ILE A 63 23.19 -1.54 -18.85
N SER A 64 22.96 -2.73 -19.40
CA SER A 64 23.70 -3.24 -20.55
C SER A 64 23.00 -2.87 -21.85
N VAL A 65 23.76 -2.46 -22.86
CA VAL A 65 23.22 -2.07 -24.18
C VAL A 65 23.92 -2.87 -25.27
N PRO A 66 23.20 -3.63 -26.12
CA PRO A 66 23.80 -4.33 -27.26
C PRO A 66 24.59 -3.41 -28.18
N ILE A 67 25.70 -3.89 -28.73
CA ILE A 67 26.45 -3.19 -29.79
C ILE A 67 25.60 -3.02 -31.06
N SER A 68 24.61 -3.91 -31.27
CA SER A 68 23.66 -3.83 -32.38
C SER A 68 22.62 -2.73 -32.23
N ASN A 69 22.47 -2.13 -31.04
CA ASN A 69 21.55 -1.01 -30.86
C ASN A 69 22.05 0.17 -31.71
N PRO A 70 21.19 0.80 -32.53
CA PRO A 70 21.61 1.81 -33.50
C PRO A 70 22.16 3.09 -32.86
N PHE A 71 21.97 3.27 -31.56
CA PHE A 71 22.48 4.40 -30.80
C PHE A 71 23.71 4.07 -29.96
N ASN A 72 24.18 2.82 -29.97
CA ASN A 72 25.40 2.44 -29.27
C ASN A 72 26.63 2.98 -30.03
N PRO A 73 27.45 3.87 -29.43
CA PRO A 73 28.61 4.45 -30.11
C PRO A 73 29.81 3.49 -30.14
N PHE A 74 29.78 2.40 -29.39
CA PHE A 74 30.86 1.43 -29.33
C PHE A 74 30.70 0.37 -30.43
N THR A 75 31.83 -0.09 -30.97
CA THR A 75 31.85 -1.14 -32.01
C THR A 75 32.32 -2.50 -31.47
N VAL A 76 32.79 -2.54 -30.23
CA VAL A 76 33.26 -3.74 -29.54
C VAL A 76 32.63 -3.76 -28.14
N GLY A 77 32.01 -4.88 -27.78
CA GLY A 77 31.45 -5.08 -26.45
C GLY A 77 32.53 -5.30 -25.40
N ASP A 78 32.26 -4.86 -24.16
CA ASP A 78 33.10 -5.18 -23.00
C ASP A 78 32.79 -6.58 -22.46
N THR A 79 31.64 -7.14 -22.84
CA THR A 79 31.19 -8.48 -22.49
C THR A 79 30.21 -9.03 -23.54
N THR A 80 29.87 -10.31 -23.42
CA THR A 80 28.90 -10.99 -24.28
C THR A 80 27.87 -11.72 -23.42
N LEU A 81 26.59 -11.48 -23.69
CA LEU A 81 25.48 -12.20 -23.07
C LEU A 81 24.82 -13.11 -24.11
N VAL A 82 24.46 -14.34 -23.72
CA VAL A 82 23.66 -15.21 -24.58
C VAL A 82 22.19 -14.86 -24.40
N VAL A 83 21.60 -14.22 -25.40
CA VAL A 83 20.17 -13.85 -25.45
C VAL A 83 19.48 -14.80 -26.42
N ASN A 84 18.51 -15.59 -25.95
CA ASN A 84 17.77 -16.57 -26.77
C ASN A 84 18.68 -17.52 -27.56
N GLY A 85 19.80 -17.95 -26.97
CA GLY A 85 20.78 -18.84 -27.61
C GLY A 85 21.76 -18.15 -28.56
N VAL A 86 21.65 -16.83 -28.75
CA VAL A 86 22.54 -16.03 -29.61
C VAL A 86 23.52 -15.24 -28.74
N PRO A 87 24.84 -15.33 -28.97
CA PRO A 87 25.81 -14.45 -28.33
C PRO A 87 25.63 -13.00 -28.79
N VAL A 88 25.32 -12.09 -27.87
CA VAL A 88 25.13 -10.67 -28.12
C VAL A 88 26.23 -9.89 -27.39
N PRO A 89 27.15 -9.21 -28.11
CA PRO A 89 28.12 -8.32 -27.49
C PRO A 89 27.41 -7.08 -26.94
N MET A 90 27.78 -6.67 -25.74
CA MET A 90 27.14 -5.57 -25.00
C MET A 90 28.17 -4.56 -24.49
N THR A 91 27.71 -3.34 -24.24
CA THR A 91 28.38 -2.34 -23.41
C THR A 91 27.66 -2.30 -22.06
N THR A 92 28.36 -2.57 -20.97
CA THR A 92 27.79 -2.49 -19.61
C THR A 92 27.99 -1.09 -19.00
N GLY A 93 27.40 -0.85 -17.81
CA GLY A 93 27.63 0.39 -17.08
C GLY A 93 26.95 1.64 -17.63
N VAL A 94 26.09 1.51 -18.65
CA VAL A 94 25.44 2.67 -19.28
C VAL A 94 24.43 3.28 -18.31
N ARG A 95 24.61 4.56 -17.99
CA ARG A 95 23.73 5.27 -17.05
C ARG A 95 22.76 6.15 -17.81
N PHE A 96 21.49 6.00 -17.50
CA PHE A 96 20.44 6.84 -18.05
C PHE A 96 19.36 7.09 -17.01
N ARG A 97 18.72 8.25 -17.15
CA ARG A 97 17.58 8.65 -16.34
C ARG A 97 16.49 9.24 -17.24
N GLY A 98 15.24 8.87 -17.02
CA GLY A 98 14.07 9.26 -17.83
C GLY A 98 13.68 10.74 -17.80
N ILE A 99 14.62 11.66 -17.56
CA ILE A 99 14.38 13.09 -17.33
C ILE A 99 13.60 13.73 -18.48
N ASN A 100 14.00 13.47 -19.72
CA ASN A 100 13.29 14.00 -20.89
C ASN A 100 12.17 13.10 -21.38
N ASP A 101 12.19 11.80 -21.03
CA ASP A 101 11.24 10.84 -21.56
C ASP A 101 9.90 10.91 -20.83
N THR A 102 9.94 10.91 -19.50
CA THR A 102 8.76 10.95 -18.62
C THR A 102 8.78 12.14 -17.68
N GLY A 103 9.95 12.71 -17.38
CA GLY A 103 10.09 13.73 -16.35
C GLY A 103 10.11 13.12 -14.94
N PRO A 104 9.77 13.89 -13.91
CA PRO A 104 9.53 13.36 -12.57
C PRO A 104 8.48 12.24 -12.60
N ARG A 105 8.66 11.25 -11.74
CA ARG A 105 7.66 10.21 -11.51
C ARG A 105 6.58 10.71 -10.57
N SER A 106 5.43 10.05 -10.61
CA SER A 106 4.27 10.38 -9.79
C SER A 106 3.71 9.09 -9.19
N GLU A 107 3.51 9.09 -7.87
CA GLU A 107 2.83 8.02 -7.14
C GLU A 107 1.49 8.57 -6.70
N LYS A 108 0.42 8.12 -7.34
CA LYS A 108 -0.94 8.59 -7.08
C LYS A 108 -1.65 7.60 -6.21
N PHE A 109 -1.88 8.02 -4.97
CA PHE A 109 -2.57 7.21 -3.99
C PHE A 109 -4.00 7.73 -3.81
N THR A 110 -4.96 6.81 -3.80
CA THR A 110 -6.32 7.08 -3.34
C THR A 110 -6.66 6.11 -2.23
N TYR A 111 -7.10 6.64 -1.09
CA TYR A 111 -7.62 5.85 0.02
C TYR A 111 -9.10 6.11 0.23
N TRP A 112 -9.82 5.03 0.55
CA TRP A 112 -11.21 5.05 0.98
C TRP A 112 -11.31 4.44 2.37
N ASP A 113 -11.57 5.29 3.37
CA ASP A 113 -11.76 4.89 4.76
C ASP A 113 -13.25 4.83 5.07
N GLN A 114 -13.69 3.72 5.64
CA GLN A 114 -15.04 3.48 6.09
C GLN A 114 -14.99 3.07 7.56
N LEU A 115 -15.86 3.64 8.37
CA LEU A 115 -16.07 3.20 9.74
C LEU A 115 -17.57 3.16 10.00
N PHE A 116 -18.00 2.06 10.58
CA PHE A 116 -19.33 1.85 11.10
C PHE A 116 -19.19 1.34 12.54
N ASP A 117 -19.89 1.96 13.47
CA ASP A 117 -19.94 1.57 14.87
C ASP A 117 -21.40 1.57 15.32
N VAL A 118 -21.82 0.54 16.02
CA VAL A 118 -23.19 0.42 16.51
C VAL A 118 -23.21 -0.41 17.79
N GLY A 119 -24.04 0.00 18.73
CA GLY A 119 -24.17 -0.75 19.96
C GLY A 119 -25.30 -0.29 20.85
N LEU A 120 -25.33 -0.93 22.00
CA LEU A 120 -26.27 -0.68 23.08
C LEU A 120 -25.48 -0.45 24.35
N ARG A 121 -25.97 0.49 25.17
CA ARG A 121 -25.44 0.72 26.50
C ARG A 121 -26.57 1.04 27.46
N GLY A 122 -26.33 0.89 28.75
CA GLY A 122 -27.34 1.22 29.74
C GLY A 122 -26.84 1.20 31.18
N GLU A 123 -27.61 1.88 32.02
CA GLU A 123 -27.51 1.81 33.48
C GLU A 123 -28.35 0.62 33.99
N MET A 124 -27.90 -0.06 35.06
CA MET A 124 -28.59 -1.24 35.62
C MET A 124 -29.44 -0.91 36.86
N GLY A 125 -29.66 0.37 37.16
CA GLY A 125 -30.32 0.81 38.39
C GLY A 125 -31.76 0.32 38.59
N GLU A 126 -32.51 0.01 37.53
CA GLU A 126 -33.87 -0.53 37.67
C GLU A 126 -33.92 -1.93 38.27
N PHE A 127 -32.82 -2.69 38.18
CA PHE A 127 -32.77 -4.06 38.69
C PHE A 127 -32.53 -4.12 40.21
N GLY A 128 -32.35 -2.98 40.87
CA GLY A 128 -32.29 -2.85 42.33
C GLY A 128 -31.26 -1.83 42.80
N ASP A 129 -31.39 -1.42 44.06
CA ASP A 129 -30.53 -0.39 44.67
C ASP A 129 -29.03 -0.72 44.59
N TYR A 130 -28.68 -2.02 44.61
CA TYR A 130 -27.31 -2.51 44.49
C TYR A 130 -26.68 -2.19 43.11
N PHE A 131 -27.49 -2.13 42.06
CA PHE A 131 -27.03 -1.95 40.67
C PHE A 131 -27.08 -0.49 40.18
N LYS A 132 -27.36 0.47 41.08
CA LYS A 132 -27.48 1.90 40.72
C LYS A 132 -26.24 2.50 40.06
N THR A 133 -25.07 1.94 40.34
CA THR A 133 -23.79 2.41 39.80
C THR A 133 -23.28 1.52 38.67
N TRP A 134 -24.01 0.44 38.35
CA TRP A 134 -23.60 -0.54 37.36
C TRP A 134 -24.02 -0.09 35.96
N ASN A 135 -23.08 -0.16 35.03
CA ASN A 135 -23.26 0.17 33.63
C ASN A 135 -22.78 -0.98 32.77
N TRP A 136 -23.35 -1.08 31.57
CA TRP A 136 -22.92 -2.02 30.55
C TRP A 136 -22.91 -1.35 29.18
N GLU A 137 -22.04 -1.85 28.30
CA GLU A 137 -22.03 -1.50 26.88
C GLU A 137 -21.61 -2.72 26.08
N MET A 138 -22.27 -2.96 24.95
CA MET A 138 -21.82 -3.91 23.95
C MET A 138 -21.98 -3.31 22.57
N GLY A 139 -21.06 -3.61 21.68
CA GLY A 139 -21.04 -3.00 20.36
C GLY A 139 -20.33 -3.84 19.32
N PHE A 140 -20.55 -3.41 18.08
CA PHE A 140 -19.87 -3.90 16.90
C PHE A 140 -19.30 -2.71 16.14
N ARG A 141 -18.00 -2.74 15.89
CA ARG A 141 -17.30 -1.77 15.07
C ARG A 141 -16.72 -2.48 13.85
N TYR A 142 -16.97 -1.94 12.67
CA TYR A 142 -16.32 -2.34 11.43
C TYR A 142 -15.58 -1.15 10.85
N SER A 143 -14.29 -1.33 10.59
CA SER A 143 -13.50 -0.37 9.83
C SER A 143 -12.89 -1.03 8.61
N ARG A 144 -12.89 -0.30 7.49
CA ARG A 144 -12.29 -0.73 6.23
C ARG A 144 -11.50 0.40 5.62
N ASN A 145 -10.27 0.12 5.21
CA ASN A 145 -9.43 1.02 4.44
C ASN A 145 -9.07 0.32 3.13
N GLU A 146 -9.44 0.90 2.00
CA GLU A 146 -8.98 0.49 0.68
C GLU A 146 -7.98 1.51 0.16
N GLY A 147 -6.92 1.04 -0.46
CA GLY A 147 -5.89 1.86 -1.08
C GLY A 147 -5.65 1.43 -2.52
N GLN A 148 -5.58 2.42 -3.41
CA GLN A 148 -5.04 2.27 -4.75
C GLN A 148 -3.79 3.11 -4.88
N ASP A 149 -2.78 2.56 -5.54
CA ASP A 149 -1.51 3.21 -5.84
C ASP A 149 -1.19 3.05 -7.33
N LEU A 150 -1.06 4.19 -8.02
CA LEU A 150 -0.67 4.26 -9.42
C LEU A 150 0.73 4.87 -9.53
N SER A 151 1.72 4.01 -9.83
CA SER A 151 3.11 4.43 -10.04
C SER A 151 3.35 4.79 -11.50
N ILE A 152 3.50 6.08 -11.79
CA ILE A 152 3.58 6.63 -13.14
C ILE A 152 5.03 7.00 -13.49
N GLY A 153 5.44 6.63 -14.71
CA GLY A 153 6.79 6.88 -15.21
C GLY A 153 7.79 5.82 -14.75
N GLU A 154 7.28 4.68 -14.31
CA GLU A 154 8.03 3.47 -14.04
C GLU A 154 8.39 2.74 -15.32
N VAL A 155 9.26 1.75 -15.21
CA VAL A 155 9.87 1.10 -16.36
C VAL A 155 9.62 -0.40 -16.30
N SER A 156 9.18 -0.96 -17.42
CA SER A 156 9.12 -2.39 -17.64
C SER A 156 10.49 -2.91 -18.03
N GLN A 157 11.10 -3.79 -17.22
CA GLN A 157 12.35 -4.45 -17.59
C GLN A 157 12.26 -5.22 -18.91
N PRO A 158 11.24 -6.07 -19.18
CA PRO A 158 11.13 -6.73 -20.47
C PRO A 158 10.93 -5.74 -21.61
N GLY A 159 10.12 -4.70 -21.41
CA GLY A 159 9.92 -3.64 -22.41
C GLY A 159 11.21 -2.89 -22.75
N LEU A 160 12.00 -2.55 -21.74
CA LEU A 160 13.33 -1.94 -21.89
C LEU A 160 14.29 -2.89 -22.60
N ARG A 161 14.35 -4.16 -22.19
CA ARG A 161 15.20 -5.18 -22.79
C ARG A 161 14.94 -5.32 -24.29
N ASP A 162 13.68 -5.46 -24.67
CA ASP A 162 13.28 -5.63 -26.06
C ASP A 162 13.59 -4.37 -26.88
N ALA A 163 13.35 -3.18 -26.32
CA ALA A 163 13.67 -1.92 -26.99
C ALA A 163 15.18 -1.65 -27.10
N LEU A 164 16.01 -2.19 -26.20
CA LEU A 164 17.47 -2.12 -26.31
C LEU A 164 18.03 -3.09 -27.35
N LEU A 165 17.38 -4.25 -27.54
CA LEU A 165 17.73 -5.26 -28.56
C LEU A 165 17.24 -4.87 -29.97
N ASP A 166 16.28 -3.96 -30.08
CA ASP A 166 15.77 -3.47 -31.35
C ASP A 166 16.86 -2.73 -32.14
N THR A 167 17.02 -3.12 -33.41
CA THR A 167 18.02 -2.56 -34.33
C THR A 167 17.46 -1.41 -35.18
N ASN A 168 16.16 -1.16 -35.13
CA ASN A 168 15.50 -0.09 -35.89
C ASN A 168 15.57 1.25 -35.10
N PRO A 169 16.27 2.29 -35.59
CA PRO A 169 16.40 3.56 -34.87
C PRO A 169 15.07 4.31 -34.67
N ALA A 170 14.00 3.98 -35.40
CA ALA A 170 12.70 4.58 -35.17
C ALA A 170 12.01 4.06 -33.88
N THR A 171 12.37 2.85 -33.44
CA THR A 171 11.66 2.12 -32.37
C THR A 171 12.58 1.67 -31.23
N ALA A 172 13.88 1.58 -31.47
CA ALA A 172 14.90 1.27 -30.48
C ALA A 172 15.02 2.34 -29.40
N PHE A 173 15.38 1.90 -28.20
CA PHE A 173 15.65 2.78 -27.08
C PHE A 173 17.08 3.33 -27.16
N ASN A 174 17.21 4.66 -27.11
CA ASN A 174 18.48 5.37 -27.09
C ASN A 174 18.92 5.64 -25.64
N ALA A 175 19.74 4.74 -25.10
CA ALA A 175 20.34 4.89 -23.77
C ALA A 175 21.50 5.91 -23.70
N PHE A 176 21.95 6.46 -24.83
CA PHE A 176 23.09 7.38 -24.92
C PHE A 176 22.67 8.84 -25.18
N GLY A 177 21.38 9.09 -25.42
CA GLY A 177 20.83 10.43 -25.64
C GLY A 177 20.86 11.31 -24.39
N GLY A 178 20.82 10.69 -23.20
CA GLY A 178 20.89 11.36 -21.89
C GLY A 178 19.92 12.53 -21.77
N PHE A 179 20.38 13.63 -21.15
CA PHE A 179 19.61 14.86 -20.97
C PHE A 179 19.42 15.67 -22.28
N PHE A 180 20.08 15.31 -23.38
CA PHE A 180 20.07 16.12 -24.60
C PHE A 180 19.03 15.65 -25.63
N ARG A 181 18.42 14.48 -25.41
CA ARG A 181 17.45 13.89 -26.34
C ARG A 181 16.28 13.29 -25.58
N GLN A 182 15.18 13.12 -26.30
CA GLN A 182 14.01 12.37 -25.88
C GLN A 182 13.87 11.17 -26.81
N ASN A 183 13.58 10.00 -26.26
CA ASN A 183 13.32 8.80 -27.04
C ASN A 183 12.09 8.96 -27.93
N SER A 184 12.04 8.19 -29.03
CA SER A 184 10.86 8.19 -29.90
C SER A 184 9.60 7.81 -29.11
N ALA A 185 8.43 8.27 -29.55
CA ALA A 185 7.17 7.92 -28.90
C ALA A 185 6.98 6.39 -28.81
N ARG A 186 7.41 5.66 -29.85
CA ARG A 186 7.30 4.20 -29.92
C ARG A 186 8.23 3.48 -28.94
N ALA A 187 9.45 3.98 -28.76
CA ALA A 187 10.38 3.46 -27.75
C ALA A 187 9.84 3.73 -26.34
N ARG A 188 9.38 4.95 -26.07
CA ARG A 188 8.83 5.30 -24.75
C ARG A 188 7.60 4.47 -24.39
N GLN A 189 6.69 4.26 -25.33
CA GLN A 189 5.50 3.42 -25.10
C GLN A 189 5.84 1.95 -24.81
N ALA A 190 6.97 1.44 -25.32
CA ALA A 190 7.41 0.09 -25.04
C ALA A 190 8.05 -0.05 -23.64
N VAL A 191 8.72 1.01 -23.19
CA VAL A 191 9.58 0.98 -21.98
C VAL A 191 8.85 1.46 -20.73
N TYR A 192 8.12 2.55 -20.81
CA TYR A 192 7.50 3.19 -19.65
C TYR A 192 6.07 2.69 -19.44
N VAL A 193 5.72 2.48 -18.18
CA VAL A 193 4.44 1.91 -17.75
C VAL A 193 3.86 2.69 -16.58
N THR A 194 2.56 2.51 -16.36
CA THR A 194 1.90 2.83 -15.09
C THR A 194 1.65 1.52 -14.38
N LEU A 195 2.17 1.37 -13.16
CA LEU A 195 1.94 0.18 -12.34
C LEU A 195 0.68 0.37 -11.49
N HIS A 196 -0.14 -0.66 -11.40
CA HIS A 196 -1.38 -0.65 -10.65
C HIS A 196 -1.27 -1.55 -9.42
N ASN A 197 -1.16 -0.94 -8.25
CA ASN A 197 -1.13 -1.63 -6.96
C ASN A 197 -2.38 -1.29 -6.15
N SER A 198 -2.85 -2.23 -5.33
CA SER A 198 -3.96 -2.03 -4.40
C SER A 198 -3.75 -2.76 -3.08
N GLY A 199 -4.46 -2.32 -2.06
CA GLY A 199 -4.50 -3.00 -0.77
C GLY A 199 -5.80 -2.72 -0.04
N GLU A 200 -6.18 -3.64 0.83
CA GLU A 200 -7.38 -3.54 1.65
C GLU A 200 -7.05 -4.00 3.07
N TYR A 201 -7.54 -3.25 4.05
CA TYR A 201 -7.55 -3.63 5.44
C TYR A 201 -8.97 -3.57 5.97
N GLU A 202 -9.42 -4.66 6.59
CA GLU A 202 -10.70 -4.73 7.29
C GLU A 202 -10.47 -5.11 8.75
N LEU A 203 -11.24 -4.50 9.64
CA LEU A 203 -11.20 -4.77 11.07
C LEU A 203 -12.62 -4.71 11.64
N PRO A 204 -13.32 -5.86 11.70
CA PRO A 204 -14.46 -6.08 12.57
C PRO A 204 -14.00 -6.30 14.01
N ILE A 205 -14.70 -5.66 14.95
CA ILE A 205 -14.51 -5.73 16.40
C ILE A 205 -15.88 -5.95 17.03
N TYR A 206 -15.98 -6.95 17.90
CA TYR A 206 -17.11 -7.12 18.80
C TYR A 206 -16.62 -6.91 20.22
N TYR A 207 -17.35 -6.18 21.03
CA TYR A 207 -16.94 -5.94 22.41
C TYR A 207 -18.13 -5.91 23.36
N ALA A 208 -17.86 -6.22 24.62
CA ALA A 208 -18.80 -6.05 25.73
C ALA A 208 -18.03 -5.66 26.99
N THR A 209 -18.61 -4.73 27.76
CA THR A 209 -18.02 -4.19 28.99
C THR A 209 -19.09 -4.04 30.07
N PHE A 210 -18.69 -4.26 31.31
CA PHE A 210 -19.50 -4.07 32.51
C PHE A 210 -18.64 -3.39 33.57
N ASN A 211 -19.19 -2.42 34.28
CA ASN A 211 -18.48 -1.71 35.34
C ASN A 211 -19.46 -1.19 36.40
N GLY A 212 -18.97 -0.95 37.62
CA GLY A 212 -19.76 -0.37 38.69
C GLY A 212 -19.07 -0.47 40.04
N ASP A 213 -19.80 -0.11 41.10
CA ASP A 213 -19.32 -0.23 42.48
C ASP A 213 -19.76 -1.56 43.10
N LEU A 214 -18.84 -2.24 43.78
CA LEU A 214 -19.12 -3.48 44.51
C LEU A 214 -19.64 -3.19 45.92
N PHE A 215 -18.90 -2.37 46.68
CA PHE A 215 -19.24 -1.97 48.04
C PHE A 215 -18.44 -0.74 48.47
N ASN A 216 -18.87 -0.09 49.56
CA ASN A 216 -18.22 1.10 50.10
C ASN A 216 -17.30 0.76 51.29
N LEU A 217 -16.11 1.33 51.28
CA LEU A 217 -15.20 1.46 52.41
C LEU A 217 -15.32 2.87 53.00
N PRO A 218 -14.83 3.12 54.24
CA PRO A 218 -14.79 4.47 54.80
C PRO A 218 -14.04 5.50 53.91
N ALA A 219 -13.11 5.03 53.08
CA ALA A 219 -12.32 5.86 52.17
C ALA A 219 -12.95 6.07 50.78
N GLY A 220 -14.03 5.34 50.44
CA GLY A 220 -14.67 5.41 49.13
C GLY A 220 -15.18 4.05 48.62
N PRO A 221 -15.73 3.98 47.39
CA PRO A 221 -16.18 2.74 46.78
C PRO A 221 -15.01 1.87 46.31
N VAL A 222 -15.18 0.56 46.46
CA VAL A 222 -14.43 -0.45 45.69
C VAL A 222 -15.20 -0.70 44.41
N SER A 223 -14.57 -0.46 43.26
CA SER A 223 -15.21 -0.54 41.93
C SER A 223 -14.56 -1.62 41.08
N PHE A 224 -15.30 -2.12 40.08
CA PHE A 224 -14.81 -3.11 39.13
C PHE A 224 -15.06 -2.69 37.68
N ALA A 225 -14.26 -3.25 36.78
CA ALA A 225 -14.53 -3.28 35.36
C ALA A 225 -14.17 -4.65 34.79
N ILE A 226 -15.05 -5.24 34.00
CA ILE A 226 -14.80 -6.48 33.27
C ILE A 226 -15.24 -6.29 31.83
N GLY A 227 -14.50 -6.87 30.89
CA GLY A 227 -14.90 -6.82 29.50
C GLY A 227 -14.13 -7.80 28.64
N GLY A 228 -14.58 -7.89 27.40
CA GLY A 228 -13.91 -8.69 26.39
C GLY A 228 -14.14 -8.15 25.00
N GLU A 229 -13.21 -8.48 24.11
CA GLU A 229 -13.22 -8.08 22.71
C GLU A 229 -12.83 -9.25 21.80
N TYR A 230 -13.39 -9.25 20.60
CA TYR A 230 -13.00 -10.11 19.51
C TYR A 230 -12.67 -9.27 18.29
N ASP A 231 -11.41 -9.34 17.84
CA ASP A 231 -10.93 -8.64 16.66
C ASP A 231 -10.59 -9.64 15.56
N ALA A 232 -11.05 -9.37 14.33
CA ALA A 232 -10.71 -10.22 13.19
C ALA A 232 -10.06 -9.43 12.03
N PRO A 233 -8.86 -8.83 12.21
CA PRO A 233 -8.19 -8.09 11.16
C PRO A 233 -7.92 -8.96 9.93
N ARG A 234 -8.18 -8.38 8.75
CA ARG A 234 -7.91 -8.97 7.44
C ARG A 234 -7.14 -7.94 6.62
N PHE A 235 -6.08 -8.38 5.96
CA PHE A 235 -5.28 -7.53 5.09
C PHE A 235 -5.00 -8.25 3.78
N THR A 236 -5.21 -7.56 2.67
CA THR A 236 -4.78 -8.00 1.34
C THR A 236 -3.93 -6.92 0.71
N ARG A 237 -2.95 -7.36 -0.07
CA ARG A 237 -2.19 -6.48 -0.94
C ARG A 237 -2.03 -7.15 -2.29
N ASP A 238 -2.50 -6.48 -3.33
CA ASP A 238 -2.41 -6.91 -4.71
C ASP A 238 -1.46 -5.98 -5.45
N ARG A 239 -0.45 -6.57 -6.06
CA ARG A 239 0.56 -5.83 -6.81
C ARG A 239 0.41 -5.98 -8.31
N ASP A 240 0.89 -4.99 -9.04
CA ASP A 240 1.01 -5.09 -10.50
C ASP A 240 1.81 -6.34 -10.89
N ALA A 241 1.48 -6.94 -12.04
CA ALA A 241 2.16 -8.14 -12.53
C ALA A 241 3.67 -7.92 -12.70
N LEU A 242 4.11 -6.73 -13.11
CA LEU A 242 5.54 -6.41 -13.20
C LEU A 242 6.21 -6.36 -11.83
N ASN A 243 5.55 -5.82 -10.81
CA ASN A 243 6.07 -5.84 -9.44
C ASN A 243 6.12 -7.25 -8.86
N ASN A 244 5.08 -8.05 -9.11
CA ASN A 244 4.98 -9.44 -8.66
C ASN A 244 6.06 -10.35 -9.27
N THR A 245 6.47 -10.05 -10.51
CA THR A 245 7.48 -10.81 -11.23
C THR A 245 8.88 -10.20 -11.15
N PHE A 246 9.07 -9.17 -10.30
CA PHE A 246 10.35 -8.48 -10.09
C PHE A 246 10.95 -7.88 -11.39
N ASN A 247 10.07 -7.40 -12.26
CA ASN A 247 10.39 -6.92 -13.61
C ASN A 247 10.11 -5.42 -13.78
N SER A 248 10.06 -4.66 -12.69
CA SER A 248 9.93 -3.21 -12.76
C SER A 248 11.26 -2.52 -12.44
N ILE A 249 11.41 -1.29 -12.90
CA ILE A 249 12.49 -0.38 -12.49
C ILE A 249 11.85 0.90 -12.00
N GLY A 250 12.29 1.34 -10.82
CA GLY A 250 11.88 2.56 -10.13
C GLY A 250 10.81 2.34 -9.06
N SER A 251 9.98 1.30 -9.17
CA SER A 251 9.06 0.88 -8.12
C SER A 251 9.70 -0.16 -7.18
N VAL A 252 9.08 -0.40 -6.03
CA VAL A 252 9.49 -1.45 -5.08
C VAL A 252 8.73 -2.73 -5.38
N ASP A 253 9.43 -3.65 -6.04
CA ASP A 253 8.93 -4.98 -6.34
C ASP A 253 8.60 -5.81 -5.10
N GLY A 254 7.79 -6.82 -5.30
CA GLY A 254 7.44 -7.79 -4.27
C GLY A 254 6.13 -8.48 -4.59
N GLN A 255 5.80 -9.47 -3.77
CA GLN A 255 4.65 -10.32 -4.02
C GLN A 255 3.37 -9.72 -3.43
N SER A 256 2.25 -10.06 -4.05
CA SER A 256 0.93 -9.97 -3.43
C SER A 256 0.85 -10.91 -2.23
N PHE A 257 0.08 -10.54 -1.21
CA PHE A 257 -0.12 -11.39 -0.04
C PHE A 257 -1.44 -11.10 0.68
N ARG A 258 -1.85 -12.05 1.52
CA ARG A 258 -3.03 -11.95 2.38
C ARG A 258 -2.67 -12.40 3.80
N VAL A 259 -3.16 -11.66 4.78
CA VAL A 259 -2.98 -11.96 6.21
C VAL A 259 -4.34 -11.89 6.90
N ASN A 260 -4.66 -12.90 7.68
CA ASN A 260 -5.86 -12.98 8.50
C ASN A 260 -5.44 -13.36 9.93
N ARG A 261 -6.04 -12.73 10.94
CA ARG A 261 -5.85 -13.10 12.35
C ARG A 261 -7.15 -12.97 13.12
N ASP A 262 -7.38 -13.86 14.05
CA ASP A 262 -8.49 -13.83 14.99
C ASP A 262 -7.91 -13.67 16.40
N ILE A 263 -8.40 -12.68 17.15
CA ILE A 263 -7.87 -12.28 18.45
C ILE A 263 -9.02 -12.22 19.45
N TRP A 264 -8.81 -12.81 20.61
CA TRP A 264 -9.74 -12.74 21.73
C TRP A 264 -9.03 -12.07 22.90
N GLY A 265 -9.64 -11.03 23.45
CA GLY A 265 -9.19 -10.31 24.63
C GLY A 265 -10.24 -10.40 25.74
N ILE A 266 -9.79 -10.60 26.97
CA ILE A 266 -10.62 -10.52 28.18
C ILE A 266 -9.81 -9.76 29.23
N TYR A 267 -10.46 -8.87 29.96
CA TYR A 267 -9.84 -8.12 31.05
C TYR A 267 -10.77 -8.02 32.25
N GLU A 268 -10.15 -7.91 33.43
CA GLU A 268 -10.82 -7.69 34.72
C GLU A 268 -9.95 -6.75 35.55
N GLU A 269 -10.55 -5.70 36.09
CA GLU A 269 -9.88 -4.69 36.90
C GLU A 269 -10.69 -4.40 38.16
N VAL A 270 -9.99 -4.16 39.27
CA VAL A 270 -10.57 -3.73 40.54
C VAL A 270 -9.84 -2.49 41.03
N ARG A 271 -10.61 -1.46 41.40
CA ARG A 271 -10.11 -0.23 42.02
C ARG A 271 -10.46 -0.22 43.49
N VAL A 272 -9.43 -0.06 44.33
CA VAL A 272 -9.57 0.13 45.79
C VAL A 272 -9.21 1.59 46.12
N PRO A 273 -10.02 2.30 46.92
CA PRO A 273 -9.84 3.71 47.26
C PRO A 273 -8.70 3.96 48.26
#